data_AF-A0A3D2WZY7-F1
#
_entry.id   AF-A0A3D2WZY7-F1
#
_cell.length_a   1.000
_cell.length_b   1.000
_cell.length_c   1.000
_cell.angle_alpha   90.00
_cell.angle_beta   90.00
_cell.angle_gamma   90.00
#
_symmetry.space_group_name_H-M   'P 1'
#
loop_
_entity.id
_entity.type
_entity.pdbx_description
1 polymer ?
#
loop_
_entity_poly.entity_id
_entity_poly.type
_entity_poly.pdbx_seq_one_letter_code
_entity_poly.pdbx_strand_id
1 'polypeptide(L)'
;MIDKIKKAFFMLNKLKTDVFNKQRAYPIAEKLSSQQLDEYYFIFEETPAKLNKLISTFDENGIPLNSAYIDVKEPKLHYYPISIGQYGLAVFHSWLKEKSAEKKAHFLRIADWV
;
A
#
# COMPACT_ATOMS: atom_id res chain seq x y z
N MET A 1 19.55 22.60 -12.18
CA MET A 1 18.76 22.71 -13.44
C MET A 1 18.24 21.35 -13.88
N ILE A 2 19.09 20.32 -13.91
CA ILE A 2 18.75 18.92 -14.20
C ILE A 2 17.59 18.37 -13.32
N ASP A 3 17.58 18.66 -12.01
CA ASP A 3 16.51 18.20 -11.12
C ASP A 3 15.14 18.82 -11.42
N LYS A 4 15.10 20.07 -11.88
CA LYS A 4 13.82 20.72 -12.23
C LYS A 4 13.20 20.07 -13.47
N ILE A 5 14.03 19.68 -14.45
CA ILE A 5 13.58 19.00 -15.67
C ILE A 5 13.08 17.59 -15.34
N LYS A 6 13.83 16.83 -14.51
CA LYS A 6 13.40 15.50 -14.04
C LYS A 6 12.06 15.56 -13.30
N LYS A 7 11.89 16.54 -12.41
CA LYS A 7 10.62 16.78 -11.70
C LYS A 7 9.48 17.14 -12.65
N ALA A 8 9.72 18.03 -13.61
CA ALA A 8 8.71 18.40 -14.60
C ALA A 8 8.26 17.18 -15.42
N PHE A 9 9.21 16.34 -15.86
CA PHE A 9 8.89 15.10 -16.58
C PHE A 9 8.11 14.10 -15.70
N PHE A 10 8.52 13.93 -14.44
CA PHE A 10 7.79 13.09 -13.48
C PHE A 10 6.35 13.58 -13.27
N MET A 11 6.16 14.88 -13.05
CA MET A 11 4.83 15.47 -12.84
C MET A 11 3.96 15.38 -14.09
N LEU A 12 4.53 15.54 -15.29
CA LEU A 12 3.80 15.38 -16.55
C LEU A 12 3.33 13.93 -16.75
N ASN A 13 4.18 12.95 -16.46
CA ASN A 13 3.82 11.54 -16.51
C ASN A 13 2.76 11.17 -15.47
N LYS A 14 2.85 11.76 -14.28
CA LYS A 14 1.85 11.61 -13.22
C LYS A 14 0.51 12.16 -13.67
N LEU A 15 0.46 13.40 -14.17
CA LEU A 15 -0.75 14.01 -14.70
C LEU A 15 -1.38 13.17 -15.81
N LYS A 16 -0.57 12.71 -16.77
CA LYS A 16 -1.02 11.80 -17.83
C LYS A 16 -1.65 10.54 -17.22
N THR A 17 -0.97 9.92 -16.27
CA THR A 17 -1.49 8.72 -15.59
C THR A 17 -2.80 9.00 -14.89
N ASP A 18 -2.91 10.10 -14.14
CA ASP A 18 -4.10 10.44 -13.35
C ASP A 18 -5.32 10.76 -14.24
N VAL A 19 -5.10 11.37 -15.41
CA VAL A 19 -6.17 11.69 -16.39
C VAL A 19 -6.62 10.45 -17.17
N PHE A 20 -5.70 9.59 -17.57
CA PHE A 20 -6.01 8.47 -18.48
C PHE A 20 -6.21 7.13 -17.78
N ASN A 21 -5.81 6.97 -16.52
CA ASN A 21 -6.00 5.73 -15.79
C ASN A 21 -7.44 5.61 -15.27
N LYS A 22 -8.22 4.73 -15.89
CA LYS A 22 -9.62 4.46 -15.53
C LYS A 22 -9.80 3.32 -14.52
N GLN A 23 -8.71 2.76 -13.96
CA GLN A 23 -8.84 1.70 -12.95
C GLN A 23 -9.59 2.21 -11.73
N ARG A 24 -10.65 1.50 -11.32
CA ARG A 24 -11.27 1.67 -10.00
C ARG A 24 -10.20 1.38 -8.95
N ALA A 25 -10.08 2.26 -7.96
CA ALA A 25 -9.00 2.20 -6.97
C ALA A 25 -8.98 0.85 -6.23
N TYR A 26 -10.15 0.37 -5.79
CA TYR A 26 -10.30 -0.93 -5.09
C TYR A 26 -11.70 -1.53 -5.32
N PRO A 27 -11.85 -2.87 -5.31
CA PRO A 27 -13.14 -3.51 -5.10
C PRO A 27 -13.73 -3.13 -3.74
N ILE A 28 -15.06 -3.14 -3.63
CA ILE A 28 -15.78 -2.82 -2.40
C ILE A 28 -16.38 -4.10 -1.83
N ALA A 29 -16.30 -4.28 -0.52
CA ALA A 29 -16.89 -5.40 0.17
C ALA A 29 -18.43 -5.36 0.08
N GLU A 30 -19.05 -6.48 -0.27
CA GLU A 30 -20.51 -6.58 -0.42
C GLU A 30 -21.24 -6.73 0.92
N LYS A 31 -20.58 -7.34 1.92
CA LYS A 31 -21.19 -7.73 3.20
C LYS A 31 -20.74 -6.81 4.34
N LEU A 32 -21.31 -5.61 4.40
CA LEU A 32 -20.96 -4.62 5.43
C LEU A 32 -21.79 -4.74 6.73
N SER A 33 -22.87 -5.53 6.73
CA SER A 33 -23.81 -5.66 7.84
C SER A 33 -23.76 -7.01 8.56
N SER A 34 -22.74 -7.82 8.30
CA SER A 34 -22.56 -9.12 8.94
C SER A 34 -22.18 -8.97 10.42
N GLN A 35 -22.57 -9.93 11.26
CA GLN A 35 -22.07 -10.05 12.64
C GLN A 35 -20.64 -10.60 12.69
N GLN A 36 -20.18 -11.22 11.60
CA GLN A 36 -18.81 -11.72 11.46
C GLN A 36 -17.95 -10.64 10.79
N LEU A 37 -16.79 -10.36 11.37
CA LEU A 37 -15.81 -9.44 10.82
C LEU A 37 -15.05 -10.11 9.67
N ASP A 38 -15.49 -9.84 8.44
CA ASP A 38 -14.82 -10.25 7.20
C ASP A 38 -14.06 -9.04 6.59
N GLU A 39 -14.28 -8.72 5.31
CA GLU A 39 -13.58 -7.66 4.57
C GLU A 39 -14.11 -6.25 4.93
N TYR A 40 -13.21 -5.28 5.10
CA TYR A 40 -13.56 -3.93 5.58
C TYR A 40 -13.59 -2.89 4.46
N TYR A 41 -14.79 -2.54 3.98
CA TYR A 41 -15.08 -1.54 2.93
C TYR A 41 -14.34 -1.73 1.60
N PHE A 42 -13.02 -1.57 1.58
CA PHE A 42 -12.16 -1.80 0.42
C PHE A 42 -11.46 -3.14 0.53
N ILE A 43 -11.50 -3.91 -0.56
CA ILE A 43 -10.79 -5.17 -0.63
C ILE A 43 -9.37 -4.90 -1.15
N PHE A 44 -8.40 -5.06 -0.26
CA PHE A 44 -6.98 -4.91 -0.57
C PHE A 44 -6.36 -6.26 -0.96
N GLU A 45 -5.53 -6.23 -2.01
CA GLU A 45 -4.70 -7.36 -2.44
C GLU A 45 -3.25 -7.12 -1.99
N GLU A 46 -2.50 -8.19 -1.73
CA GLU A 46 -1.06 -8.12 -1.39
C GLU A 46 -0.18 -7.79 -2.61
N THR A 47 -0.60 -6.81 -3.42
CA THR A 47 0.16 -6.25 -4.53
C THR A 47 0.59 -4.82 -4.16
N PRO A 48 1.81 -4.60 -3.65
CA PRO A 48 2.21 -3.31 -3.08
C PRO A 48 2.01 -2.12 -4.01
N ALA A 49 2.33 -2.27 -5.30
CA ALA A 49 2.18 -1.23 -6.31
C ALA A 49 0.72 -0.79 -6.55
N LYS A 50 -0.26 -1.67 -6.27
CA LYS A 50 -1.69 -1.33 -6.32
C LYS A 50 -2.15 -0.59 -5.06
N LEU A 51 -1.55 -0.89 -3.91
CA LEU A 51 -1.87 -0.26 -2.62
C LEU A 51 -1.31 1.17 -2.55
N ASN A 52 -0.01 1.29 -2.79
CA ASN A 52 0.69 2.55 -2.85
C ASN A 52 1.97 2.39 -3.69
N LYS A 53 2.05 3.15 -4.78
CA LYS A 53 3.19 3.12 -5.72
C LYS A 53 4.54 3.46 -5.09
N LEU A 54 4.55 4.09 -3.93
CA LEU A 54 5.78 4.42 -3.21
C LEU A 54 6.30 3.27 -2.36
N ILE A 55 5.50 2.25 -2.05
CA ILE A 55 5.99 1.05 -1.38
C ILE A 55 7.03 0.40 -2.28
N SER A 56 8.26 0.33 -1.77
CA SER A 56 9.43 -0.04 -2.58
C SER A 56 10.05 -1.35 -2.12
N THR A 57 10.06 -1.60 -0.81
CA THR A 57 10.63 -2.79 -0.20
C THR A 57 9.98 -3.03 1.16
N PHE A 58 10.46 -4.04 1.88
CA PHE A 58 10.01 -4.40 3.23
C PHE A 58 11.23 -4.49 4.16
N ASP A 59 10.98 -4.29 5.45
CA ASP A 59 11.96 -4.60 6.48
C ASP A 59 12.02 -6.12 6.78
N GLU A 60 12.81 -6.50 7.78
CA GLU A 60 12.98 -7.88 8.24
C GLU A 60 11.70 -8.52 8.82
N ASN A 61 10.75 -7.71 9.30
CA ASN A 61 9.47 -8.17 9.85
C ASN A 61 8.35 -8.22 8.78
N GLY A 62 8.64 -7.76 7.57
CA GLY A 62 7.70 -7.68 6.46
C GLY A 62 6.85 -6.40 6.49
N ILE A 63 7.34 -5.33 7.11
CA ILE A 63 6.69 -4.01 7.16
C ILE A 63 7.08 -3.20 5.91
N PRO A 64 6.14 -2.62 5.16
CA PRO A 64 6.46 -1.89 3.94
C PRO A 64 7.20 -0.59 4.21
N LEU A 65 8.26 -0.38 3.43
CA LEU A 65 9.09 0.83 3.40
C LEU A 65 8.82 1.61 2.11
N ASN A 66 8.48 2.88 2.28
CA ASN A 66 8.26 3.79 1.16
C ASN A 66 9.57 4.41 0.67
N SER A 67 9.69 4.51 -0.65
CA SER A 67 10.63 5.41 -1.29
C SER A 67 10.24 6.88 -1.06
N ALA A 68 11.23 7.75 -0.92
CA ALA A 68 11.00 9.18 -0.82
C ALA A 68 10.38 9.75 -2.10
N TYR A 69 9.52 10.75 -1.93
CA TYR A 69 8.94 11.46 -3.08
C TYR A 69 10.00 12.26 -3.83
N ILE A 70 9.73 12.58 -5.11
CA ILE A 70 10.69 13.23 -6.02
C ILE A 70 11.23 14.58 -5.53
N ASP A 71 10.56 15.21 -4.56
CA ASP A 71 10.92 16.52 -4.02
C ASP A 71 11.79 16.49 -2.76
N VAL A 72 12.06 15.30 -2.22
CA VAL A 72 12.93 15.13 -1.04
C VAL A 72 14.40 15.28 -1.43
N LYS A 73 15.13 16.15 -0.74
CA LYS A 73 16.55 16.44 -1.02
C LYS A 73 17.47 15.24 -0.79
N GLU A 74 17.21 14.49 0.28
CA GLU A 74 17.94 13.28 0.64
C GLU A 74 16.98 12.09 0.66
N PRO A 75 16.81 11.39 -0.48
CA PRO A 75 15.86 10.29 -0.56
C PRO A 75 16.32 9.13 0.34
N LYS A 76 15.49 8.76 1.30
CA LYS A 76 15.68 7.60 2.18
C LYS A 76 14.40 6.79 2.26
N LEU A 77 14.56 5.49 2.51
CA LEU A 77 13.45 4.63 2.85
C LEU A 77 12.87 5.05 4.20
N HIS A 78 11.55 5.02 4.33
CA HIS A 78 10.87 5.43 5.56
C HIS A 78 9.55 4.67 5.74
N TYR A 79 9.14 4.52 7.00
CA TYR A 79 7.82 4.03 7.35
C TYR A 79 6.77 5.08 7.00
N TYR A 80 5.68 4.63 6.38
CA TYR A 80 4.55 5.50 6.05
C TYR A 80 3.25 4.86 6.56
N PRO A 81 2.60 5.44 7.60
CA PRO A 81 1.48 4.78 8.29
C PRO A 81 0.34 4.33 7.37
N ILE A 82 0.05 5.11 6.32
CA ILE A 82 -1.00 4.75 5.35
C ILE A 82 -0.59 3.50 4.55
N SER A 83 0.64 3.44 4.05
CA SER A 83 1.13 2.27 3.30
C SER A 83 1.09 1.02 4.17
N ILE A 84 1.52 1.16 5.42
CA ILE A 84 1.57 0.02 6.32
C ILE A 84 0.15 -0.42 6.72
N GLY A 85 -0.76 0.51 6.98
CA GLY A 85 -2.17 0.17 7.21
C GLY A 85 -2.83 -0.52 6.00
N GLN A 86 -2.61 -0.02 4.79
CA GLN A 86 -3.11 -0.63 3.56
C GLN A 86 -2.56 -2.05 3.36
N TYR A 87 -1.26 -2.25 3.57
CA TYR A 87 -0.63 -3.56 3.45
C TYR A 87 -1.06 -4.51 4.56
N GLY A 88 -1.19 -4.04 5.80
CA GLY A 88 -1.73 -4.81 6.91
C GLY A 88 -3.14 -5.32 6.61
N LEU A 89 -4.02 -4.45 6.08
CA LEU A 89 -5.35 -4.88 5.65
C LEU A 89 -5.31 -5.87 4.47
N ALA A 90 -4.36 -5.73 3.55
CA ALA A 90 -4.18 -6.71 2.47
C ALA A 90 -3.79 -8.10 3.02
N VAL A 91 -2.84 -8.16 3.95
CA VAL A 91 -2.42 -9.41 4.62
C VAL A 91 -3.58 -10.00 5.42
N PHE A 92 -4.37 -9.17 6.10
CA PHE A 92 -5.57 -9.61 6.81
C PHE A 92 -6.62 -10.20 5.88
N HIS A 93 -6.91 -9.57 4.74
CA HIS A 93 -7.84 -10.12 3.76
C HIS A 93 -7.37 -11.46 3.19
N SER A 94 -6.06 -11.61 2.93
CA SER A 94 -5.50 -12.92 2.55
C SER A 94 -5.63 -13.94 3.66
N TRP A 95 -5.39 -13.57 4.92
CA TRP A 95 -5.65 -14.45 6.06
C TRP A 95 -7.12 -14.87 6.13
N LEU A 96 -8.08 -13.98 5.88
CA LEU A 96 -9.50 -14.34 5.88
C LEU A 96 -9.83 -15.43 4.86
N LYS A 97 -9.16 -15.43 3.70
CA LYS A 97 -9.32 -16.40 2.62
C LYS A 97 -8.60 -17.73 2.90
N GLU A 98 -7.35 -17.66 3.31
CA GLU A 98 -6.48 -18.84 3.43
C GLU A 98 -6.49 -19.47 4.84
N LYS A 99 -6.87 -18.68 5.86
CA LYS A 99 -6.77 -19.01 7.29
C LYS A 99 -5.37 -19.47 7.73
N SER A 100 -4.33 -19.04 7.01
CA SER A 100 -2.93 -19.39 7.25
C SER A 100 -2.39 -18.84 8.57
N ALA A 101 -1.68 -19.67 9.35
CA ALA A 101 -1.01 -19.23 10.57
C ALA A 101 0.05 -18.15 10.29
N GLU A 102 0.76 -18.23 9.17
CA GLU A 102 1.79 -17.25 8.84
C GLU A 102 1.20 -15.89 8.46
N LYS A 103 0.10 -15.85 7.70
CA LYS A 103 -0.58 -14.58 7.39
C LYS A 103 -1.11 -13.90 8.65
N LYS A 104 -1.60 -14.69 9.61
CA LYS A 104 -2.00 -14.18 10.93
C LYS A 104 -0.81 -13.58 11.68
N ALA A 105 0.30 -14.32 11.74
CA ALA A 105 1.51 -13.84 12.42
C ALA A 105 2.06 -12.57 11.76
N HIS A 106 2.07 -12.51 10.43
CA HIS A 106 2.51 -11.34 9.67
C HIS A 106 1.62 -10.12 9.92
N PHE A 107 0.29 -10.29 9.92
CA PHE A 107 -0.63 -9.21 10.28
C PHE A 107 -0.36 -8.65 11.69
N LEU A 108 -0.07 -9.53 12.66
CA LEU A 108 0.26 -9.09 14.02
C LEU A 108 1.60 -8.36 14.09
N ARG A 109 2.65 -8.85 13.40
CA ARG A 109 3.92 -8.10 13.27
C ARG A 109 3.69 -6.70 12.69
N ILE A 110 2.77 -6.56 11.74
CA ILE A 110 2.39 -5.26 11.18
C ILE A 110 1.67 -4.39 12.20
N ALA A 111 0.74 -4.94 12.99
CA ALA A 111 0.05 -4.18 14.03
C ALA A 111 1.01 -3.69 15.13
N ASP A 112 2.06 -4.48 15.41
CA ASP A 112 3.06 -4.21 16.44
C ASP A 112 4.29 -3.45 15.91
N TRP A 113 4.20 -2.73 14.77
CA TRP A 113 5.37 -2.13 14.12
C TRP A 113 6.13 -1.08 14.96
N VAL A 114 5.51 -0.58 16.04
CA VAL A 114 5.88 0.64 16.78
C VAL A 114 7.07 0.42 17.70
#